data_AF-A0A9W6FET8-F1
#
_entry.id   AF-A0A9W6FET8-F1
#
_cell.length_a   1.000
_cell.length_b   1.000
_cell.length_c   1.000
_cell.angle_alpha   90.00
_cell.angle_beta   90.00
_cell.angle_gamma   90.00
#
_symmetry.space_group_name_H-M   'P 1'
#
loop_
_entity.id
_entity.type
_entity.pdbx_description
1 polymer ?
#
loop_
_entity_poly.entity_id
_entity_poly.type
_entity_poly.pdbx_seq_one_letter_code
_entity_poly.pdbx_strand_id
1 'polypeptide(L)'
;MSMSIQSDVEILSVQAVEYYAQKHHLSEGDVFDLFCKHQVFEKILIQHETLHQLDMEETFQYVEEIIKENAPELVLYHGSNIAFDEIDLGKSHNRRDFGRGFYCTVLESQAEEWAKRLYLRSHKGGRYVYRYLFRQTEDLKIKHFAALDQEWLEFIKENRTKGGIQHAYDVVVGPVADDNTMETVQLYLSGILKAEEAVERLRYNKVNNQVSFHTPLALEHLTLESRREVS
;
A
#
# COMPACT_ATOMS: atom_id res chain seq x y z
N MET A 1 11.41 -21.44 -12.31
CA MET A 1 10.16 -21.07 -11.62
C MET A 1 10.17 -19.56 -11.58
N SER A 2 9.25 -18.86 -12.27
CA SER A 2 9.21 -17.40 -12.17
C SER A 2 8.78 -17.04 -10.77
N MET A 3 9.64 -16.31 -10.06
CA MET A 3 9.27 -15.65 -8.81
C MET A 3 8.15 -14.64 -9.11
N SER A 4 7.31 -14.34 -8.12
CA SER A 4 6.20 -13.40 -8.34
C SER A 4 6.75 -11.97 -8.41
N ILE A 5 6.11 -11.09 -9.19
CA ILE A 5 6.49 -9.66 -9.33
C ILE A 5 6.62 -8.96 -7.96
N GLN A 6 5.81 -9.33 -6.98
CA GLN A 6 5.90 -8.76 -5.64
C GLN A 6 7.09 -9.31 -4.86
N SER A 7 7.42 -10.60 -5.01
CA SER A 7 8.66 -11.11 -4.43
C SER A 7 9.87 -10.38 -5.02
N ASP A 8 9.80 -9.95 -6.28
CA ASP A 8 10.87 -9.14 -6.88
C ASP A 8 10.94 -7.73 -6.27
N VAL A 9 9.82 -7.03 -6.09
CA VAL A 9 9.79 -5.69 -5.45
C VAL A 9 10.18 -5.74 -3.97
N GLU A 10 9.74 -6.76 -3.23
CA GLU A 10 10.12 -6.97 -1.84
C GLU A 10 11.61 -7.27 -1.71
N ILE A 11 12.15 -8.14 -2.58
CA ILE A 11 13.59 -8.42 -2.64
C ILE A 11 14.37 -7.15 -2.99
N LEU A 12 13.94 -6.39 -4.01
CA LEU A 12 14.57 -5.13 -4.39
C LEU A 12 14.54 -4.12 -3.23
N SER A 13 13.44 -4.06 -2.49
CA SER A 13 13.29 -3.19 -1.32
C SER A 13 14.25 -3.57 -0.19
N VAL A 14 14.34 -4.86 0.15
CA VAL A 14 15.27 -5.38 1.16
C VAL A 14 16.71 -5.13 0.74
N GLN A 15 17.07 -5.46 -0.51
CA GLN A 15 18.40 -5.25 -1.04
C GLN A 15 18.78 -3.76 -1.09
N ALA A 16 17.83 -2.88 -1.41
CA ALA A 16 18.06 -1.44 -1.39
C ALA A 16 18.32 -0.92 0.04
N VAL A 17 17.61 -1.43 1.04
CA VAL A 17 17.88 -1.11 2.46
C VAL A 17 19.27 -1.58 2.86
N GLU A 18 19.61 -2.85 2.61
CA GLU A 18 20.92 -3.44 2.94
C GLU A 18 22.07 -2.67 2.26
N TYR A 19 21.93 -2.40 0.96
CA TYR A 19 22.93 -1.67 0.19
C TYR A 19 23.11 -0.24 0.69
N TYR A 20 22.02 0.50 0.92
CA TYR A 20 22.08 1.88 1.39
C TYR A 20 22.67 1.95 2.80
N ALA A 21 22.28 1.03 3.69
CA ALA A 21 22.84 0.90 5.03
C ALA A 21 24.35 0.66 5.01
N GLN A 22 24.81 -0.28 4.18
CA GLN A 22 26.23 -0.58 4.02
C GLN A 22 27.02 0.61 3.49
N LYS A 23 26.51 1.27 2.43
CA LYS A 23 27.17 2.38 1.74
C LYS A 23 27.28 3.64 2.59
N HIS A 24 26.23 3.95 3.36
CA HIS A 24 26.15 5.17 4.18
C HIS A 24 26.47 4.92 5.66
N HIS A 25 26.86 3.70 6.03
CA HIS A 25 27.22 3.31 7.39
C HIS A 25 26.10 3.57 8.41
N LEU A 26 24.87 3.24 8.03
CA LEU A 26 23.67 3.35 8.85
C LEU A 26 23.20 1.96 9.29
N SER A 27 22.34 1.88 10.31
CA SER A 27 21.63 0.64 10.61
C SER A 27 20.50 0.42 9.60
N GLU A 28 20.13 -0.84 9.33
CA GLU A 28 18.99 -1.16 8.46
C GLU A 28 17.68 -0.53 8.98
N GLY A 29 17.53 -0.41 10.29
CA GLY A 29 16.38 0.27 10.92
C GLY A 29 16.33 1.77 10.60
N ASP A 30 17.46 2.47 10.72
CA ASP A 30 17.52 3.91 10.38
C ASP A 30 17.25 4.14 8.87
N VAL A 31 17.74 3.23 8.02
CA VAL A 31 17.48 3.28 6.58
C VAL A 31 16.02 2.98 6.26
N PHE A 32 15.40 2.04 6.96
CA PHE A 32 13.98 1.75 6.83
C PHE A 32 13.14 2.99 7.15
N ASP A 33 13.41 3.65 8.28
CA ASP A 33 12.71 4.88 8.68
C ASP A 33 12.93 6.01 7.66
N LEU A 34 14.15 6.15 7.13
CA LEU A 34 14.46 7.08 6.06
C LEU A 34 13.67 6.77 4.79
N PHE A 35 13.59 5.49 4.39
CA PHE A 35 12.86 5.07 3.20
C PHE A 35 11.35 5.32 3.36
N CYS A 36 10.79 5.05 4.54
CA CYS A 36 9.42 5.42 4.87
C CYS A 36 9.19 6.93 4.79
N LYS A 37 10.11 7.75 5.33
CA LYS A 37 10.03 9.22 5.28
C LYS A 37 9.98 9.75 3.84
N HIS A 38 10.75 9.14 2.94
CA HIS A 38 10.87 9.55 1.55
C HIS A 38 9.97 8.77 0.58
N GLN A 39 9.11 7.88 1.09
CA GLN A 39 8.21 7.02 0.30
C GLN A 39 8.96 6.22 -0.78
N VAL A 40 10.14 5.69 -0.41
CA VAL A 40 11.03 4.98 -1.33
C VAL A 40 10.42 3.66 -1.79
N PHE A 41 9.80 2.90 -0.88
CA PHE A 41 9.19 1.60 -1.21
C PHE A 41 8.08 1.74 -2.26
N GLU A 42 7.25 2.77 -2.12
CA GLU A 42 6.18 3.09 -3.03
C GLU A 42 6.72 3.51 -4.41
N LYS A 43 7.81 4.29 -4.43
CA LYS A 43 8.46 4.73 -5.67
C LYS A 43 9.19 3.59 -6.38
N ILE A 44 9.84 2.67 -5.66
CA ILE A 44 10.42 1.44 -6.23
C ILE A 44 9.31 0.61 -6.89
N LEU A 45 8.15 0.44 -6.24
CA LEU A 45 7.02 -0.29 -6.81
C LEU A 45 6.53 0.36 -8.12
N ILE A 46 6.37 1.69 -8.16
CA ILE A 46 5.96 2.42 -9.37
C ILE A 46 6.98 2.22 -10.49
N GLN A 47 8.27 2.34 -10.18
CA GLN A 47 9.34 2.19 -11.15
C GLN A 47 9.36 0.76 -11.73
N HIS A 48 9.23 -0.25 -10.87
CA HIS A 48 9.18 -1.65 -11.27
C HIS A 48 8.00 -1.95 -12.19
N GLU A 49 6.79 -1.48 -11.85
CA GLU A 49 5.59 -1.68 -12.68
C GLU A 49 5.66 -0.90 -14.00
N THR A 50 6.45 0.18 -14.08
CA THR A 50 6.64 0.96 -15.31
C THR A 50 7.67 0.35 -16.25
N LEU A 51 8.78 -0.15 -15.72
CA LEU A 51 9.94 -0.60 -16.52
C LEU A 51 9.94 -2.11 -16.78
N HIS A 52 9.17 -2.90 -16.03
CA HIS A 52 9.00 -4.37 -16.16
C HIS A 52 10.28 -5.23 -16.06
N GLN A 53 11.47 -4.62 -16.04
CA GLN A 53 12.77 -5.18 -15.72
C GLN A 53 13.59 -4.05 -15.09
N LEU A 54 14.03 -4.21 -13.85
CA LEU A 54 14.95 -3.29 -13.20
C LEU A 54 16.27 -4.01 -12.96
N ASP A 55 17.37 -3.36 -13.34
CA ASP A 55 18.67 -3.73 -12.80
C ASP A 55 18.78 -3.22 -11.34
N MET A 56 19.50 -3.97 -10.50
CA MET A 56 19.71 -3.59 -9.10
C MET A 56 20.47 -2.26 -9.02
N GLU A 57 21.44 -2.04 -9.91
CA GLU A 57 22.25 -0.83 -9.93
C GLU A 57 21.40 0.42 -10.23
N GLU A 58 20.48 0.32 -11.19
CA GLU A 58 19.52 1.40 -11.50
C GLU A 58 18.58 1.69 -10.34
N THR A 59 18.10 0.65 -9.66
CA THR A 59 17.24 0.80 -8.47
C THR A 59 17.99 1.55 -7.36
N PHE A 60 19.24 1.18 -7.09
CA PHE A 60 20.04 1.83 -6.04
C PHE A 60 20.36 3.28 -6.38
N GLN A 61 20.66 3.59 -7.65
CA GLN A 61 20.84 4.97 -8.08
C GLN A 61 19.54 5.77 -7.92
N TYR A 62 18.40 5.19 -8.29
CA TYR A 62 17.10 5.84 -8.14
C TYR A 62 16.76 6.14 -6.67
N VAL A 63 17.08 5.24 -5.74
CA VAL A 63 16.92 5.48 -4.29
C VAL A 63 17.73 6.69 -3.82
N GLU A 64 18.98 6.82 -4.26
CA GLU A 64 19.83 7.97 -3.93
C GLU A 64 19.23 9.29 -4.45
N GLU A 65 18.68 9.27 -5.66
CA GLU A 65 18.01 10.42 -6.27
C GLU A 65 16.75 10.81 -5.49
N ILE A 66 15.89 9.85 -5.12
CA ILE A 66 14.69 10.10 -4.31
C ILE A 66 15.03 10.80 -3.00
N ILE A 67 16.01 10.26 -2.26
CA ILE A 67 16.40 10.79 -0.95
C ILE A 67 17.00 12.19 -1.10
N LYS A 68 17.83 12.40 -2.14
CA LYS A 68 18.45 13.70 -2.44
C LYS A 68 17.43 14.77 -2.85
N GLU A 69 16.45 14.42 -3.67
CA GLU A 69 15.40 15.34 -4.12
C GLU A 69 14.47 15.75 -2.98
N ASN A 70 14.38 14.93 -1.93
CA ASN A 70 13.53 15.17 -0.76
C ASN A 70 12.09 15.51 -1.17
N ALA A 71 11.55 14.80 -2.17
CA ALA A 71 10.19 15.00 -2.66
C ALA A 71 9.21 14.22 -1.77
N PRO A 72 8.45 14.89 -0.87
CA PRO A 72 7.56 14.22 0.10
C PRO A 72 6.22 13.84 -0.55
N GLU A 73 6.10 14.01 -1.86
CA GLU A 73 4.85 13.89 -2.59
C GLU A 73 4.78 12.55 -3.33
N LEU A 74 3.60 11.95 -3.26
CA LEU A 74 3.26 10.68 -3.89
C LEU A 74 1.91 10.81 -4.59
N VAL A 75 1.87 10.37 -5.83
CA VAL A 75 0.64 10.32 -6.61
C VAL A 75 -0.12 9.06 -6.24
N LEU A 76 -1.37 9.22 -5.85
CA LEU A 76 -2.26 8.16 -5.43
C LEU A 76 -3.53 8.12 -6.27
N TYR A 77 -4.06 6.93 -6.45
CA TYR A 77 -5.25 6.66 -7.22
C TYR A 77 -6.33 5.98 -6.40
N HIS A 78 -7.59 6.40 -6.60
CA HIS A 78 -8.76 5.77 -5.98
C HIS A 78 -9.80 5.41 -7.04
N GLY A 79 -10.28 4.18 -6.99
CA GLY A 79 -11.35 3.68 -7.85
C GLY A 79 -12.72 3.72 -7.15
N SER A 80 -13.74 4.25 -7.84
CA SER A 80 -15.12 4.25 -7.33
C SER A 80 -16.12 4.01 -8.45
N ASN A 81 -17.26 3.40 -8.14
CA ASN A 81 -18.38 3.35 -9.08
C ASN A 81 -19.34 4.55 -8.94
N ILE A 82 -19.14 5.40 -7.92
CA ILE A 82 -19.93 6.59 -7.66
C ILE A 82 -19.01 7.81 -7.65
N ALA A 83 -19.38 8.84 -8.41
CA ALA A 83 -18.70 10.13 -8.35
C ALA A 83 -19.03 10.85 -7.03
N PHE A 84 -18.03 11.46 -6.42
CA PHE A 84 -18.11 12.26 -5.20
C PHE A 84 -17.09 13.40 -5.28
N ASP A 85 -17.36 14.47 -4.54
CA ASP A 85 -16.50 15.66 -4.49
C ASP A 85 -15.76 15.77 -3.14
N GLU A 86 -16.31 15.16 -2.08
CA GLU A 86 -15.72 15.12 -0.75
C GLU A 86 -15.57 13.66 -0.27
N ILE A 87 -14.45 13.38 0.41
CA ILE A 87 -14.16 12.05 0.96
C ILE A 87 -14.96 11.85 2.26
N ASP A 88 -15.81 10.83 2.29
CA ASP A 88 -16.52 10.39 3.49
C ASP A 88 -15.92 9.06 3.99
N LEU A 89 -15.12 9.12 5.05
CA LEU A 89 -14.53 7.94 5.72
C LEU A 89 -15.61 6.94 6.19
N GLY A 90 -16.84 7.42 6.40
CA GLY A 90 -18.00 6.63 6.75
C GLY A 90 -18.45 5.65 5.65
N LYS A 91 -18.14 5.92 4.37
CA LYS A 91 -18.51 5.04 3.24
C LYS A 91 -17.64 3.79 3.12
N SER A 92 -16.54 3.73 3.87
CA SER A 92 -15.67 2.56 3.89
C SER A 92 -16.40 1.34 4.46
N HIS A 93 -16.32 0.21 3.74
CA HIS A 93 -16.81 -1.06 4.24
C HIS A 93 -16.15 -1.42 5.57
N ASN A 94 -16.93 -2.00 6.47
CA ASN A 94 -16.39 -2.51 7.72
C ASN A 94 -15.46 -3.72 7.47
N ARG A 95 -14.51 -3.95 8.38
CA ARG A 95 -13.62 -5.14 8.39
C ARG A 95 -12.67 -5.25 7.17
N ARG A 96 -12.12 -4.12 6.71
CA ARG A 96 -10.99 -4.10 5.78
C ARG A 96 -9.68 -4.44 6.50
N ASP A 97 -8.63 -4.78 5.75
CA ASP A 97 -7.29 -5.11 6.30
C ASP A 97 -6.76 -4.04 7.25
N PHE A 98 -6.85 -2.77 6.84
CA PHE A 98 -6.39 -1.64 7.66
C PHE A 98 -7.55 -0.92 8.37
N GLY A 99 -8.72 -1.56 8.50
CA GLY A 99 -9.89 -0.94 9.15
C GLY A 99 -10.66 0.04 8.25
N ARG A 100 -11.63 0.76 8.80
CA ARG A 100 -12.41 1.72 8.00
C ARG A 100 -11.55 2.93 7.63
N GLY A 101 -11.55 3.28 6.35
CA GLY A 101 -10.77 4.41 5.83
C GLY A 101 -11.00 4.66 4.34
N PHE A 102 -10.36 5.71 3.83
CA PHE A 102 -10.26 5.99 2.41
C PHE A 102 -9.03 5.29 1.84
N TYR A 103 -9.21 4.42 0.85
CA TYR A 103 -8.14 3.57 0.34
C TYR A 103 -7.71 4.02 -1.05
N CYS A 104 -6.41 4.23 -1.20
CA CYS A 104 -5.76 4.55 -2.45
C CYS A 104 -4.66 3.54 -2.77
N THR A 105 -4.15 3.60 -4.00
CA THR A 105 -3.01 2.81 -4.48
C THR A 105 -2.09 3.71 -5.31
N VAL A 106 -0.82 3.37 -5.41
CA VAL A 106 0.13 4.06 -6.29
C VAL A 106 -0.02 3.66 -7.75
N LEU A 107 -0.77 2.58 -8.03
CA LEU A 107 -0.94 2.04 -9.38
C LEU A 107 -2.33 2.39 -9.93
N GLU A 108 -2.36 3.22 -10.98
CA GLU A 108 -3.61 3.66 -11.61
C GLU A 108 -4.44 2.47 -12.14
N SER A 109 -3.78 1.46 -12.69
CA SER A 109 -4.40 0.22 -13.20
C SER A 109 -5.20 -0.52 -12.13
N GLN A 110 -4.71 -0.55 -10.88
CA GLN A 110 -5.44 -1.15 -9.76
C GLN A 110 -6.69 -0.34 -9.40
N ALA A 111 -6.62 0.99 -9.44
CA ALA A 111 -7.78 1.85 -9.20
C ALA A 111 -8.86 1.68 -10.30
N GLU A 112 -8.45 1.60 -11.57
CA GLU A 112 -9.35 1.30 -12.70
C GLU A 112 -10.05 -0.05 -12.52
N GLU A 113 -9.28 -1.10 -12.20
CA GLU A 113 -9.81 -2.44 -12.00
C GLU A 113 -10.79 -2.46 -10.82
N TRP A 114 -10.46 -1.77 -9.73
CA TRP A 114 -11.33 -1.65 -8.56
C TRP A 114 -12.64 -0.93 -8.90
N ALA A 115 -12.59 0.18 -9.63
CA ALA A 115 -13.79 0.89 -10.10
C ALA A 115 -14.67 -0.03 -10.97
N LYS A 116 -14.07 -0.79 -11.88
CA LYS A 116 -14.76 -1.79 -12.71
C LYS A 116 -15.43 -2.87 -11.86
N ARG A 117 -14.72 -3.43 -10.88
CA ARG A 117 -15.27 -4.45 -9.96
C ARG A 117 -16.46 -3.91 -9.17
N LEU A 118 -16.40 -2.68 -8.67
CA LEU A 118 -17.50 -2.04 -7.95
C LEU A 118 -18.73 -1.79 -8.84
N TYR A 119 -18.50 -1.33 -10.07
CA TYR A 119 -19.57 -1.15 -11.06
C TYR A 119 -20.26 -2.48 -11.38
N LEU A 120 -19.49 -3.54 -11.67
CA LEU A 120 -20.05 -4.87 -11.97
C LEU A 120 -20.83 -5.49 -10.81
N ARG A 121 -20.47 -5.18 -9.56
CA ARG A 121 -21.21 -5.66 -8.37
C ARG A 121 -22.54 -4.93 -8.16
N SER A 122 -22.59 -3.64 -8.47
CA SER A 122 -23.73 -2.78 -8.13
C SER A 122 -24.64 -2.44 -9.30
N HIS A 123 -24.13 -2.47 -10.54
CA HIS A 123 -24.74 -1.93 -11.76
C HIS A 123 -25.26 -0.49 -11.58
N LYS A 124 -24.57 0.32 -10.77
CA LYS A 124 -24.95 1.70 -10.44
C LYS A 124 -23.78 2.64 -10.64
N GLY A 125 -24.11 3.84 -11.13
CA GLY A 125 -23.15 4.92 -11.40
C GLY A 125 -22.30 4.64 -12.63
N GLY A 126 -21.03 5.02 -12.55
CA GLY A 126 -20.05 4.88 -13.62
C GLY A 126 -18.83 4.11 -13.13
N ARG A 127 -17.68 4.33 -13.76
CA ARG A 127 -16.38 3.88 -13.26
C ARG A 127 -15.48 5.09 -13.22
N TYR A 128 -15.10 5.53 -12.02
CA TYR A 128 -14.33 6.75 -11.81
C TYR A 128 -12.99 6.41 -11.21
N VAL A 129 -11.94 7.05 -11.75
CA VAL A 129 -10.61 7.07 -11.18
C VAL A 129 -10.29 8.48 -10.75
N TYR A 130 -9.89 8.61 -9.50
CA TYR A 130 -9.42 9.84 -8.90
C TYR A 130 -7.90 9.80 -8.82
N ARG A 131 -7.26 10.92 -9.10
CA ARG A 131 -5.83 11.15 -8.90
C ARG A 131 -5.66 12.17 -7.80
N TYR A 132 -4.94 11.80 -6.76
CA TYR A 132 -4.62 12.63 -5.62
C TYR A 132 -3.11 12.81 -5.49
N LEU A 133 -2.70 13.96 -4.99
CA LEU A 133 -1.36 14.22 -4.50
C LEU A 133 -1.38 14.07 -2.97
N PHE A 134 -0.65 13.09 -2.45
CA PHE A 134 -0.44 12.90 -1.02
C PHE A 134 0.90 13.49 -0.62
N ARG A 135 0.89 14.34 0.41
CA ARG A 135 2.11 14.91 1.00
C ARG A 135 2.32 14.33 2.39
N GLN A 136 3.41 13.61 2.58
CA GLN A 136 3.78 13.10 3.89
C GLN A 136 4.44 14.20 4.74
N THR A 137 3.99 14.33 5.98
CA THR A 137 4.47 15.33 6.94
C THR A 137 4.66 14.70 8.33
N GLU A 138 5.44 15.36 9.18
CA GLU A 138 5.85 14.84 10.50
C GLU A 138 4.72 14.81 11.56
N ASP A 139 3.61 15.53 11.33
CA ASP A 139 2.43 15.53 12.20
C ASP A 139 1.53 14.29 12.01
N LEU A 140 1.71 13.53 10.93
CA LEU A 140 0.95 12.31 10.66
C LEU A 140 1.55 11.10 11.38
N LYS A 141 0.71 10.31 12.05
CA LYS A 141 1.09 8.98 12.56
C LYS A 141 0.91 7.95 11.46
N ILE A 142 2.00 7.54 10.84
CA ILE A 142 1.99 6.61 9.71
C ILE A 142 2.54 5.24 10.15
N LYS A 143 1.81 4.17 9.83
CA LYS A 143 2.31 2.79 9.94
C LYS A 143 2.63 2.26 8.56
N HIS A 144 3.89 1.86 8.36
CA HIS A 144 4.32 1.15 7.16
C HIS A 144 4.46 -0.34 7.44
N PHE A 145 3.96 -1.16 6.52
CA PHE A 145 4.24 -2.59 6.41
C PHE A 145 4.98 -2.82 5.10
N ALA A 146 6.24 -3.26 5.18
CA ALA A 146 7.04 -3.55 3.99
C ALA A 146 6.87 -5.00 3.50
N ALA A 147 6.29 -5.88 4.31
CA ALA A 147 6.12 -7.30 3.99
C ALA A 147 4.87 -7.88 4.66
N LEU A 148 4.47 -9.06 4.18
CA LEU A 148 3.40 -9.90 4.76
C LEU A 148 3.91 -10.70 5.97
N ASP A 149 4.38 -9.98 6.99
CA ASP A 149 4.95 -10.58 8.19
C ASP A 149 3.92 -10.85 9.29
N GLN A 150 4.40 -11.31 10.45
CA GLN A 150 3.55 -11.61 11.60
C GLN A 150 2.89 -10.36 12.20
N GLU A 151 3.56 -9.20 12.16
CA GLU A 151 2.99 -7.95 12.66
C GLU A 151 1.81 -7.53 11.78
N TRP A 152 1.99 -7.61 10.46
CA TRP A 152 0.93 -7.38 9.48
C TRP A 152 -0.26 -8.33 9.70
N LEU A 153 -0.02 -9.62 9.90
CA LEU A 153 -1.08 -10.61 10.14
C LEU A 153 -1.92 -10.28 11.38
N GLU A 154 -1.28 -9.95 12.50
CA GLU A 154 -2.00 -9.60 13.73
C GLU A 154 -2.77 -8.28 13.56
N PHE A 155 -2.19 -7.31 12.86
CA PHE A 155 -2.84 -6.03 12.56
C PHE A 155 -4.13 -6.23 11.73
N ILE A 156 -4.06 -6.99 10.63
CA ILE A 156 -5.25 -7.24 9.80
C ILE A 156 -6.29 -8.09 10.54
N LYS A 157 -5.86 -9.00 11.42
CA LYS A 157 -6.76 -9.85 12.19
C LYS A 157 -7.60 -9.04 13.15
N GLU A 158 -7.00 -8.11 13.87
CA GLU A 158 -7.72 -7.19 14.75
C GLU A 158 -8.77 -6.40 13.96
N ASN A 159 -8.39 -5.78 12.84
CA ASN A 159 -9.30 -5.00 12.01
C ASN A 159 -10.43 -5.83 11.38
N ARG A 160 -10.14 -7.03 10.86
CA ARG A 160 -11.13 -7.90 10.21
C ARG A 160 -12.09 -8.57 11.18
N THR A 161 -11.63 -8.92 12.39
CA THR A 161 -12.47 -9.62 13.37
C THR A 161 -13.36 -8.65 14.14
N LYS A 162 -12.79 -7.54 14.64
CA LYS A 162 -13.51 -6.55 15.45
C LYS A 162 -14.27 -5.54 14.59
N GLY A 163 -13.73 -5.17 13.43
CA GLY A 163 -14.26 -4.10 12.58
C GLY A 163 -13.97 -2.71 13.15
N GLY A 164 -14.43 -1.66 12.47
CA GLY A 164 -14.09 -0.27 12.82
C GLY A 164 -12.63 0.05 12.51
N ILE A 165 -12.03 0.89 13.35
CA ILE A 165 -10.60 1.21 13.34
C ILE A 165 -10.03 0.66 14.65
N GLN A 166 -9.02 -0.22 14.57
CA GLN A 166 -8.41 -0.87 15.75
C GLN A 166 -7.00 -0.33 16.08
N HIS A 167 -6.66 0.84 15.54
CA HIS A 167 -5.36 1.49 15.72
C HIS A 167 -5.52 3.01 15.85
N ALA A 168 -4.41 3.70 16.14
CA ALA A 168 -4.35 5.16 16.28
C ALA A 168 -3.56 5.86 15.15
N TYR A 169 -3.18 5.11 14.10
CA TYR A 169 -2.52 5.67 12.92
C TYR A 169 -3.49 6.46 12.04
N ASP A 170 -3.03 7.60 11.54
CA ASP A 170 -3.71 8.46 10.58
C ASP A 170 -3.67 7.84 9.18
N VAL A 171 -2.52 7.26 8.83
CA VAL A 171 -2.26 6.60 7.56
C VAL A 171 -1.66 5.22 7.80
N VAL A 172 -2.11 4.22 7.05
CA VAL A 172 -1.47 2.89 6.98
C VAL A 172 -1.08 2.61 5.55
N VAL A 173 0.18 2.23 5.34
CA VAL A 173 0.77 1.91 4.04
C VAL A 173 1.31 0.50 4.04
N GLY A 174 1.02 -0.26 3.00
CA GLY A 174 1.60 -1.59 2.80
C GLY A 174 0.70 -2.54 2.04
N PRO A 175 1.04 -3.84 2.03
CA PRO A 175 0.34 -4.83 1.26
C PRO A 175 -1.05 -5.11 1.82
N VAL A 176 -2.03 -5.36 0.96
CA VAL A 176 -3.38 -5.81 1.33
C VAL A 176 -3.67 -7.17 0.73
N ALA A 177 -4.54 -7.92 1.42
CA ALA A 177 -4.94 -9.24 0.96
C ALA A 177 -5.82 -9.12 -0.30
N ASP A 178 -5.40 -9.79 -1.36
CA ASP A 178 -6.10 -9.99 -2.62
C ASP A 178 -6.78 -11.38 -2.68
N ASP A 179 -7.34 -11.72 -3.85
CA ASP A 179 -8.02 -13.01 -4.03
C ASP A 179 -7.06 -14.21 -3.87
N ASN A 180 -5.77 -14.04 -4.17
CA ASN A 180 -4.75 -15.10 -4.05
C ASN A 180 -4.30 -15.34 -2.61
N THR A 181 -4.37 -14.33 -1.76
CA THR A 181 -3.93 -14.39 -0.35
C THR A 181 -5.07 -14.59 0.63
N MET A 182 -6.32 -14.33 0.21
CA MET A 182 -7.50 -14.38 1.07
C MET A 182 -7.70 -15.75 1.74
N GLU A 183 -7.42 -16.86 1.06
CA GLU A 183 -7.57 -18.19 1.64
C GLU A 183 -6.65 -18.38 2.86
N THR A 184 -5.36 -18.11 2.70
CA THR A 184 -4.37 -18.19 3.77
C THR A 184 -4.74 -17.27 4.94
N VAL A 185 -5.16 -16.04 4.64
CA VAL A 185 -5.64 -15.09 5.65
C VAL A 185 -6.84 -15.67 6.40
N GLN A 186 -7.84 -16.24 5.72
CA GLN A 186 -9.00 -16.83 6.40
C GLN A 186 -8.65 -18.05 7.26
N LEU A 187 -7.73 -18.90 6.81
CA LEU A 187 -7.26 -20.04 7.59
C LEU A 187 -6.52 -19.58 8.86
N TYR A 188 -5.75 -18.49 8.79
CA TYR A 188 -5.16 -17.87 9.97
C TYR A 188 -6.22 -17.25 10.90
N LEU A 189 -7.16 -16.46 10.36
CA LEU A 189 -8.23 -15.82 11.14
C LEU A 189 -9.14 -16.82 11.87
N SER A 190 -9.32 -18.02 11.31
CA SER A 190 -10.08 -19.12 11.92
C SER A 190 -9.28 -19.94 12.93
N GLY A 191 -7.99 -19.65 13.12
CA GLY A 191 -7.09 -20.36 14.02
C GLY A 191 -6.64 -21.74 13.51
N ILE A 192 -6.88 -22.04 12.22
CA ILE A 192 -6.43 -23.28 11.59
C ILE A 192 -4.93 -23.24 11.33
N LEU A 193 -4.41 -22.09 10.87
CA LEU A 193 -2.98 -21.86 10.70
C LEU A 193 -2.40 -21.05 11.86
N LYS A 194 -1.18 -21.39 12.24
CA LYS A 194 -0.35 -20.51 13.06
C LYS A 194 0.18 -19.33 12.24
N ALA A 195 0.62 -18.27 12.91
CA ALA A 195 1.13 -17.09 12.22
C ALA A 195 2.33 -17.43 11.33
N GLU A 196 3.25 -18.25 11.82
CA GLU A 196 4.47 -18.62 11.09
C GLU A 196 4.14 -19.41 9.81
N GLU A 197 3.15 -20.30 9.88
CA GLU A 197 2.68 -21.08 8.72
C GLU A 197 1.97 -20.20 7.69
N ALA A 198 1.23 -19.19 8.15
CA ALA A 198 0.55 -18.24 7.28
C ALA A 198 1.55 -17.33 6.56
N VAL A 199 2.53 -16.76 7.26
CA VAL A 199 3.60 -15.94 6.67
C VAL A 199 4.35 -16.73 5.59
N GLU A 200 4.71 -17.98 5.86
CA GLU A 200 5.44 -18.81 4.90
C GLU A 200 4.65 -19.04 3.60
N ARG A 201 3.34 -19.25 3.72
CA ARG A 201 2.47 -19.42 2.55
C ARG A 201 2.31 -18.12 1.76
N LEU A 202 2.23 -16.98 2.45
CA LEU A 202 2.02 -15.67 1.84
C LEU A 202 3.25 -15.14 1.09
N ARG A 203 4.46 -15.60 1.46
CA ARG A 203 5.75 -15.14 0.90
C ARG A 203 5.83 -15.15 -0.63
N TYR A 204 5.09 -16.04 -1.30
CA TYR A 204 5.16 -16.21 -2.75
C TYR A 204 4.05 -15.48 -3.52
N ASN A 205 3.11 -14.86 -2.81
CA ASN A 205 1.95 -14.24 -3.44
C ASN A 205 2.27 -12.83 -3.97
N LYS A 206 1.70 -12.50 -5.13
CA LYS A 206 1.59 -11.09 -5.54
C LYS A 206 0.51 -10.45 -4.68
N VAL A 207 0.82 -9.34 -4.01
CA VAL A 207 -0.15 -8.54 -3.24
C VAL A 207 -0.24 -7.12 -3.81
N ASN A 208 -1.33 -6.45 -3.48
CA ASN A 208 -1.54 -5.06 -3.85
C ASN A 208 -1.06 -4.18 -2.70
N ASN A 209 -0.26 -3.15 -2.97
CA ASN A 209 0.06 -2.14 -1.97
C ASN A 209 -1.01 -1.05 -1.94
N GLN A 210 -1.41 -0.64 -0.74
CA GLN A 210 -2.39 0.44 -0.54
C GLN A 210 -1.87 1.46 0.45
N VAL A 211 -2.34 2.70 0.26
CA VAL A 211 -2.23 3.80 1.21
C VAL A 211 -3.63 4.09 1.70
N SER A 212 -3.86 3.99 3.01
CA SER A 212 -5.19 4.13 3.60
C SER A 212 -5.23 5.24 4.64
N PHE A 213 -6.27 6.08 4.58
CA PHE A 213 -6.44 7.29 5.39
C PHE A 213 -7.60 7.10 6.35
N HIS A 214 -7.37 7.39 7.63
CA HIS A 214 -8.28 7.01 8.72
C HIS A 214 -8.79 8.18 9.56
N THR A 215 -8.23 9.37 9.39
CA THR A 215 -8.59 10.57 10.16
C THR A 215 -8.83 11.77 9.26
N PRO A 216 -9.61 12.77 9.71
CA PRO A 216 -9.74 14.04 8.99
C PRO A 216 -8.39 14.72 8.75
N LEU A 217 -7.47 14.67 9.75
CA LEU A 217 -6.11 15.17 9.61
C LEU A 217 -5.41 14.55 8.41
N ALA A 218 -5.47 13.22 8.26
CA ALA A 218 -4.87 12.53 7.12
C ALA A 218 -5.41 13.01 5.76
N LEU A 219 -6.69 13.39 5.69
CA LEU A 219 -7.31 13.89 4.46
C LEU A 219 -6.90 15.33 4.12
N GLU A 220 -6.50 16.15 5.09
CA GLU A 220 -5.96 17.50 4.84
C GLU A 220 -4.65 17.45 4.05
N HIS A 221 -3.93 16.32 4.10
CA HIS A 221 -2.69 16.07 3.37
C HIS A 221 -2.91 15.43 1.99
N LEU A 222 -4.18 15.30 1.55
CA LEU A 222 -4.55 14.69 0.28
C LEU A 222 -5.25 15.71 -0.63
N THR A 223 -4.57 16.12 -1.70
CA THR A 223 -5.11 17.10 -2.67
C THR A 223 -5.66 16.39 -3.90
N LEU A 224 -6.94 16.60 -4.22
CA LEU A 224 -7.53 16.10 -5.47
C LEU A 224 -6.95 16.87 -6.67
N GLU A 225 -6.30 16.16 -7.58
CA GLU A 225 -5.79 16.75 -8.83
C GLU A 225 -6.76 16.55 -9.99
N SER A 226 -7.36 15.35 -10.11
CA SER A 226 -8.34 15.09 -11.16
C SER A 226 -9.26 13.91 -10.84
N ARG A 227 -10.43 13.90 -11.50
CA ARG A 227 -11.36 12.77 -11.57
C ARG A 227 -11.68 12.52 -13.04
N ARG A 228 -11.52 11.27 -13.48
CA ARG A 228 -11.94 10.85 -14.83
C ARG A 228 -12.90 9.67 -14.77
N GLU A 229 -13.86 9.65 -15.67
CA GLU A 229 -14.69 8.48 -15.93
C GLU A 229 -13.99 7.58 -16.95
N VAL A 230 -13.89 6.28 -16.64
CA VAL A 230 -13.22 5.29 -17.48
C VAL A 230 -14.25 4.42 -18.21
N SER A 231 -14.02 4.26 -19.52
CA SER A 231 -14.90 3.56 -20.45
C SER A 231 -14.82 2.04 -20.39
#